data_AF-A0A920S0C2-F1
#
_entry.id   AF-A0A920S0C2-F1
#
_cell.length_a   1.000
_cell.length_b   1.000
_cell.length_c   1.000
_cell.angle_alpha   90.00
_cell.angle_beta   90.00
_cell.angle_gamma   90.00
#
_symmetry.space_group_name_H-M   'P 1'
#
loop_
_entity.id
_entity.type
_entity.pdbx_description
1 polymer ?
#
loop_
_entity_poly.entity_id
_entity_poly.type
_entity_poly.pdbx_seq_one_letter_code
_entity_poly.pdbx_strand_id
1 'polypeptide(L)'
;MNLTEALLEREKNIGRPVRVGLVGAGQMGTGLAAQIGKIKGMELVACADIDKNRAENALTLSGINSIGYDSDASSSIEKGNGGVVSDVRALAELPIDIVYEATGVPWVGAEVAYSCLLAEKHVLMLNVETDITIGLYLAELSKKKNVVYSVANGDEPVVCKELYDFSIDTGFEVVCVGKGKNNPLDQKATPDSLKDEANKKKMNPKMLASFVDGSKTMIEMTALSNGINLPLDKVGMNGPISEVKDLHKTLIPEKDGGVLSDTGRVDFAFGPAPGVFSIVKSDSPTVIEEMEYLSMGEGPY
;
A
#
# COMPACT_ATOMS: atom_id res chain seq x y z
N MET A 1 -16.75 15.18 -7.27
CA MET A 1 -15.84 15.93 -6.39
C MET A 1 -14.57 15.11 -6.27
N ASN A 2 -13.41 15.66 -6.59
CA ASN A 2 -12.13 14.98 -6.38
C ASN A 2 -11.68 15.10 -4.91
N LEU A 3 -10.62 14.38 -4.52
CA LEU A 3 -10.11 14.38 -3.14
C LEU A 3 -9.73 15.79 -2.65
N THR A 4 -9.05 16.58 -3.47
CA THR A 4 -8.63 17.94 -3.12
C THR A 4 -9.82 18.85 -2.82
N GLU A 5 -10.88 18.77 -3.62
CA GLU A 5 -12.12 19.52 -3.39
C GLU A 5 -12.78 19.12 -2.05
N ALA A 6 -12.84 17.82 -1.76
CA ALA A 6 -13.40 17.31 -0.50
C ALA A 6 -12.58 17.74 0.73
N LEU A 7 -11.25 17.75 0.63
CA LEU A 7 -10.35 18.21 1.69
C LEU A 7 -10.54 19.70 1.98
N LEU A 8 -10.61 20.53 0.93
CA LEU A 8 -10.84 21.97 1.06
C LEU A 8 -12.22 22.30 1.62
N GLU A 9 -13.26 21.55 1.23
CA GLU A 9 -14.59 21.70 1.81
C GLU A 9 -14.59 21.33 3.30
N ARG A 10 -13.97 20.21 3.67
CA ARG A 10 -13.80 19.80 5.08
C ARG A 10 -13.05 20.88 5.87
N GLU A 11 -11.96 21.39 5.33
CA GLU A 11 -11.16 22.43 5.97
C GLU A 11 -12.00 23.69 6.23
N LYS A 12 -12.79 24.15 5.24
CA LYS A 12 -13.71 25.28 5.42
C LYS A 12 -14.74 25.03 6.52
N ASN A 13 -15.27 23.81 6.62
CA ASN A 13 -16.30 23.47 7.60
C ASN A 13 -15.76 23.32 9.03
N ILE A 14 -14.55 22.76 9.18
CA ILE A 14 -13.93 22.49 10.49
C ILE A 14 -13.04 23.66 10.96
N GLY A 15 -12.62 24.54 10.04
CA GLY A 15 -11.72 25.66 10.32
C GLY A 15 -10.24 25.28 10.42
N ARG A 16 -9.88 24.05 10.02
CA ARG A 16 -8.49 23.57 9.94
C ARG A 16 -8.35 22.39 8.95
N PRO A 17 -7.16 22.17 8.38
CA PRO A 17 -6.89 21.03 7.50
C PRO A 17 -6.95 19.70 8.26
N VAL A 18 -6.90 18.60 7.51
CA VAL A 18 -6.68 17.26 8.07
C VAL A 18 -5.26 17.22 8.65
N ARG A 19 -5.17 16.91 9.94
CA ARG A 19 -3.89 16.79 10.64
C ARG A 19 -3.40 15.36 10.59
N VAL A 20 -2.23 15.16 9.98
CA VAL A 20 -1.60 13.87 9.76
C VAL A 20 -0.47 13.66 10.78
N GLY A 21 -0.43 12.47 11.36
CA GLY A 21 0.73 11.92 12.05
C GLY A 21 1.46 10.89 11.19
N LEU A 22 2.79 10.85 11.28
CA LEU A 22 3.63 9.87 10.58
C LEU A 22 4.46 9.06 11.58
N VAL A 23 4.45 7.74 11.48
CA VAL A 23 5.41 6.87 12.17
C VAL A 23 6.39 6.31 11.17
N GLY A 24 7.69 6.49 11.41
CA GLY A 24 8.75 6.02 10.53
C GLY A 24 9.04 6.99 9.38
N ALA A 25 9.97 7.91 9.61
CA ALA A 25 10.49 8.86 8.63
C ALA A 25 11.71 8.30 7.87
N GLY A 26 11.64 7.01 7.50
CA GLY A 26 12.60 6.36 6.62
C GLY A 26 12.43 6.76 5.15
N GLN A 27 12.82 5.89 4.22
CA GLN A 27 12.71 6.17 2.78
C GLN A 27 11.27 6.46 2.33
N MET A 28 10.31 5.61 2.72
CA MET A 28 8.88 5.79 2.38
C MET A 28 8.27 7.00 3.09
N GLY A 29 8.45 7.08 4.42
CA GLY A 29 7.89 8.18 5.22
C GLY A 29 8.41 9.56 4.81
N THR A 30 9.69 9.69 4.45
CA THR A 30 10.26 10.95 3.95
C THR A 30 9.61 11.37 2.64
N GLY A 31 9.40 10.44 1.70
CA GLY A 31 8.71 10.73 0.44
C GLY A 31 7.26 11.15 0.66
N LEU A 32 6.56 10.45 1.56
CA LEU A 32 5.19 10.80 1.96
C LEU A 32 5.12 12.19 2.60
N ALA A 33 6.03 12.52 3.53
CA ALA A 33 6.09 13.82 4.19
C ALA A 33 6.27 14.98 3.20
N ALA A 34 7.20 14.83 2.26
CA ALA A 34 7.45 15.82 1.20
C ALA A 34 6.25 16.02 0.27
N GLN A 35 5.41 14.98 0.09
CA GLN A 35 4.22 15.05 -0.76
C GLN A 35 3.02 15.63 -0.01
N ILE A 36 2.79 15.26 1.25
CA ILE A 36 1.68 15.79 2.07
C ILE A 36 1.76 17.32 2.16
N GLY A 37 2.96 17.89 2.31
CA GLY A 37 3.14 19.35 2.34
C GLY A 37 2.69 20.10 1.08
N LYS A 38 2.33 19.38 0.00
CA LYS A 38 1.80 19.95 -1.26
C LYS A 38 0.31 19.69 -1.44
N ILE A 39 -0.32 18.86 -0.61
CA ILE A 39 -1.74 18.51 -0.71
C ILE A 39 -2.55 19.55 0.05
N LYS A 40 -3.41 20.30 -0.65
CA LYS A 40 -4.26 21.31 -0.03
C LYS A 40 -5.31 20.66 0.88
N GLY A 41 -5.52 21.24 2.06
CA GLY A 41 -6.43 20.71 3.07
C GLY A 41 -5.87 19.55 3.90
N MET A 42 -4.57 19.25 3.79
CA MET A 42 -3.84 18.29 4.62
C MET A 42 -2.53 18.90 5.15
N GLU A 43 -2.15 18.56 6.37
CA GLU A 43 -0.89 18.97 6.97
C GLU A 43 -0.27 17.81 7.75
N LEU A 44 1.02 17.54 7.53
CA LEU A 44 1.79 16.65 8.40
C LEU A 44 2.24 17.45 9.62
N VAL A 45 1.61 17.20 10.77
CA VAL A 45 1.84 17.98 12.00
C VAL A 45 2.52 17.18 13.10
N ALA A 46 2.53 15.86 13.01
CA ALA A 46 3.19 15.01 14.01
C ALA A 46 4.09 13.97 13.37
N CYS A 47 5.22 13.66 14.00
CA CYS A 47 6.07 12.56 13.58
C CYS A 47 6.68 11.80 14.77
N ALA A 48 6.73 10.47 14.66
CA ALA A 48 7.44 9.60 15.57
C ALA A 48 8.47 8.78 14.79
N ASP A 49 9.72 8.81 15.24
CA ASP A 49 10.80 7.99 14.69
C ASP A 49 11.82 7.71 15.79
N ILE A 50 12.47 6.54 15.72
CA ILE A 50 13.58 6.20 16.63
C ILE A 50 14.76 7.16 16.50
N ASP A 51 14.91 7.82 15.35
CA ASP A 51 15.85 8.90 15.09
C ASP A 51 15.08 10.23 15.01
N LYS A 52 15.22 11.02 16.07
CA LYS A 52 14.59 12.33 16.21
C LYS A 52 14.87 13.26 15.02
N ASN A 53 16.08 13.24 14.45
CA ASN A 53 16.43 14.11 13.33
C ASN A 53 15.62 13.76 12.08
N ARG A 54 15.29 12.48 11.88
CA ARG A 54 14.43 12.06 10.75
C ARG A 54 13.01 12.56 10.94
N ALA A 55 12.48 12.50 12.17
CA ALA A 55 11.16 13.02 12.48
C ALA A 55 11.07 14.55 12.28
N GLU A 56 12.06 15.30 12.75
CA GLU A 56 12.16 16.75 12.53
C GLU A 56 12.27 17.11 11.04
N ASN A 57 13.11 16.38 10.31
CA ASN A 57 13.29 16.58 8.88
C ASN A 57 11.99 16.30 8.10
N ALA A 58 11.22 15.28 8.48
CA ALA A 58 9.93 15.00 7.85
C ALA A 58 8.95 16.18 7.99
N LEU A 59 8.85 16.77 9.19
CA LEU A 59 8.02 17.95 9.43
C LEU A 59 8.54 19.19 8.67
N THR A 60 9.86 19.35 8.61
CA THR A 60 10.48 20.46 7.86
C THR A 60 10.17 20.35 6.36
N LEU A 61 10.26 19.14 5.80
CA LEU A 61 9.93 18.87 4.39
C LEU A 61 8.46 19.13 4.06
N SER A 62 7.56 18.97 5.02
CA SER A 62 6.14 19.32 4.85
C SER A 62 5.84 20.81 5.10
N GLY A 63 6.85 21.62 5.43
CA GLY A 63 6.73 23.07 5.61
C GLY A 63 6.66 23.55 7.07
N ILE A 64 6.79 22.66 8.05
CA ILE A 64 6.73 23.01 9.48
C ILE A 64 8.13 23.17 10.06
N ASN A 65 8.44 24.38 10.54
CA ASN A 65 9.78 24.72 11.05
C ASN A 65 9.85 24.89 12.58
N SER A 66 8.71 25.05 13.25
CA SER A 66 8.64 25.12 14.72
C SER A 66 8.09 23.81 15.25
N ILE A 67 8.78 23.19 16.20
CA ILE A 67 8.50 21.82 16.66
C ILE A 67 8.54 21.79 18.19
N GLY A 68 7.49 21.25 18.80
CA GLY A 68 7.45 20.86 20.20
C GLY A 68 7.72 19.36 20.35
N TYR A 69 8.15 18.94 21.54
CA TYR A 69 8.63 17.57 21.77
C TYR A 69 7.87 16.90 22.91
N ASP A 70 7.55 15.63 22.73
CA ASP A 70 6.96 14.75 23.73
C ASP A 70 5.77 15.42 24.45
N SER A 71 5.91 15.80 25.73
CA SER A 71 4.85 16.45 26.50
C SER A 71 4.36 17.78 25.92
N ASP A 72 5.23 18.49 25.19
CA ASP A 72 4.89 19.78 24.57
C ASP A 72 4.30 19.63 23.16
N ALA A 73 4.41 18.44 22.56
CA ALA A 73 4.04 18.19 21.17
C ALA A 73 2.57 18.53 20.89
N SER A 74 1.66 18.13 21.78
CA SER A 74 0.22 18.41 21.64
C SER A 74 -0.05 19.93 21.60
N SER A 75 0.46 20.67 22.59
CA SER A 75 0.28 22.13 22.67
C SER A 75 0.92 22.88 21.50
N SER A 76 2.00 22.33 20.94
CA SER A 76 2.67 22.87 19.75
C SER A 76 1.77 22.72 18.51
N ILE A 77 1.19 21.54 18.31
CA ILE A 77 0.28 21.27 17.18
C ILE A 77 -0.97 22.15 17.23
N GLU A 78 -1.54 22.38 18.41
CA GLU A 78 -2.68 23.28 18.56
C GLU A 78 -2.38 24.73 18.16
N LYS A 79 -1.13 25.18 18.31
CA LYS A 79 -0.67 26.51 17.91
C LYS A 79 -0.29 26.61 16.43
N GLY A 80 -0.48 25.54 15.65
CA GLY A 80 -0.13 25.48 14.22
C GLY A 80 1.33 25.12 13.95
N ASN A 81 2.03 24.55 14.93
CA ASN A 81 3.41 24.07 14.80
C ASN A 81 3.43 22.52 14.70
N GLY A 82 4.63 21.94 14.65
CA GLY A 82 4.82 20.49 14.63
C GLY A 82 5.00 19.89 16.01
N GLY A 83 4.82 18.58 16.11
CA GLY A 83 5.07 17.78 17.30
C GLY A 83 5.90 16.55 16.97
N VAL A 84 7.00 16.32 17.68
CA VAL A 84 7.76 15.08 17.61
C VAL A 84 7.60 14.31 18.91
N VAL A 85 7.31 13.01 18.83
CA VAL A 85 7.22 12.13 19.99
C VAL A 85 8.21 10.97 19.87
N SER A 86 8.83 10.61 20.99
CA SER A 86 9.80 9.51 21.06
C SER A 86 9.14 8.14 21.18
N ASP A 87 7.99 8.05 21.85
CA ASP A 87 7.14 6.86 21.90
C ASP A 87 6.09 6.92 20.78
N VAL A 88 6.11 5.93 19.88
CA VAL A 88 5.18 5.84 18.75
C VAL A 88 3.71 5.79 19.20
N ARG A 89 3.43 5.26 20.41
CA ARG A 89 2.08 5.16 20.96
C ARG A 89 1.53 6.53 21.37
N ALA A 90 2.42 7.48 21.69
CA ALA A 90 2.02 8.83 22.07
C ALA A 90 1.35 9.61 20.92
N LEU A 91 1.50 9.16 19.66
CA LEU A 91 0.72 9.73 18.55
C LEU A 91 -0.80 9.64 18.78
N ALA A 92 -1.27 8.61 19.48
CA ALA A 92 -2.68 8.43 19.79
C ALA A 92 -3.24 9.58 20.65
N GLU A 93 -2.39 10.24 21.43
CA GLU A 93 -2.75 11.34 22.34
C GLU A 93 -2.66 12.71 21.67
N LEU A 94 -2.06 12.80 20.49
CA LEU A 94 -1.87 14.07 19.78
C LEU A 94 -3.17 14.54 19.10
N PRO A 95 -3.32 15.85 18.86
CA PRO A 95 -4.48 16.44 18.19
C PRO A 95 -4.38 16.28 16.66
N ILE A 96 -4.25 15.02 16.22
CA ILE A 96 -4.24 14.56 14.83
C ILE A 96 -5.53 13.82 14.47
N ASP A 97 -5.85 13.74 13.18
CA ASP A 97 -7.02 13.03 12.64
C ASP A 97 -6.67 11.62 12.13
N ILE A 98 -5.50 11.48 11.52
CA ILE A 98 -5.07 10.26 10.82
C ILE A 98 -3.59 9.98 11.03
N VAL A 99 -3.22 8.71 11.13
CA VAL A 99 -1.83 8.24 11.23
C VAL A 99 -1.46 7.41 10.01
N TYR A 100 -0.31 7.72 9.43
CA TYR A 100 0.35 6.89 8.42
C TYR A 100 1.48 6.10 9.09
N GLU A 101 1.39 4.79 9.03
CA GLU A 101 2.37 3.86 9.60
C GLU A 101 3.32 3.40 8.49
N ALA A 102 4.56 3.89 8.52
CA ALA A 102 5.56 3.72 7.46
C ALA A 102 6.91 3.17 7.96
N THR A 103 6.92 2.46 9.10
CA THR A 103 8.16 1.93 9.70
C THR A 103 8.73 0.72 8.96
N GLY A 104 7.87 -0.10 8.35
CA GLY A 104 8.26 -1.42 7.83
C GLY A 104 8.63 -2.43 8.92
N VAL A 105 8.19 -2.21 10.17
CA VAL A 105 8.43 -3.10 11.31
C VAL A 105 7.07 -3.61 11.82
N PRO A 106 6.70 -4.88 11.58
CA PRO A 106 5.33 -5.36 11.81
C PRO A 106 4.80 -5.16 13.21
N TRP A 107 5.62 -5.42 14.23
CA TRP A 107 5.21 -5.26 15.62
C TRP A 107 4.95 -3.79 15.99
N VAL A 108 5.76 -2.86 15.49
CA VAL A 108 5.55 -1.43 15.70
C VAL A 108 4.27 -0.99 15.00
N GLY A 109 4.02 -1.48 13.79
CA GLY A 109 2.78 -1.19 13.07
C GLY A 109 1.53 -1.66 13.81
N ALA A 110 1.60 -2.83 14.45
CA ALA A 110 0.54 -3.34 15.30
C ALA A 110 0.25 -2.44 16.51
N GLU A 111 1.29 -2.04 17.25
CA GLU A 111 1.15 -1.19 18.44
C GLU A 111 0.60 0.21 18.09
N VAL A 112 1.09 0.81 17.01
CA VAL A 112 0.62 2.11 16.51
C VAL A 112 -0.83 2.01 16.08
N ALA A 113 -1.17 1.05 15.23
CA ALA A 113 -2.54 0.92 14.74
C ALA A 113 -3.52 0.66 15.88
N TYR A 114 -3.18 -0.25 16.80
CA TYR A 114 -4.04 -0.55 17.95
C TYR A 114 -4.27 0.68 18.84
N SER A 115 -3.20 1.37 19.25
CA SER A 115 -3.30 2.55 20.12
C SER A 115 -4.08 3.70 19.45
N CYS A 116 -3.81 3.97 18.17
CA CYS A 116 -4.46 5.02 17.41
C CYS A 116 -5.94 4.73 17.17
N LEU A 117 -6.30 3.49 16.80
CA LEU A 117 -7.71 3.11 16.63
C LEU A 117 -8.49 3.16 17.94
N LEU A 118 -7.88 2.76 19.07
CA LEU A 118 -8.51 2.89 20.38
C LEU A 118 -8.82 4.34 20.76
N ALA A 119 -7.92 5.25 20.38
CA ALA A 119 -8.04 6.70 20.54
C ALA A 119 -8.82 7.39 19.40
N GLU A 120 -9.55 6.59 18.60
CA GLU A 120 -10.45 7.09 17.54
C GLU A 120 -9.72 7.93 16.48
N LYS A 121 -8.50 7.52 16.14
CA LYS A 121 -7.73 8.06 15.00
C LYS A 121 -7.87 7.14 13.80
N HIS A 122 -7.98 7.71 12.61
CA HIS A 122 -7.89 6.92 11.38
C HIS A 122 -6.45 6.41 11.20
N VAL A 123 -6.29 5.25 10.56
CA VAL A 123 -4.97 4.64 10.32
C VAL A 123 -4.86 4.20 8.86
N LEU A 124 -3.79 4.66 8.20
CA LEU A 124 -3.34 4.13 6.92
C LEU A 124 -2.04 3.36 7.10
N MET A 125 -2.08 2.08 6.74
CA MET A 125 -0.99 1.13 6.92
C MET A 125 -0.18 1.01 5.64
N LEU A 126 1.11 1.36 5.66
CA LEU A 126 2.02 1.08 4.53
C LEU A 126 2.76 -0.25 4.72
N ASN A 127 2.76 -0.76 5.95
CA ASN A 127 3.42 -1.99 6.35
C ASN A 127 2.46 -3.17 6.13
N VAL A 128 2.43 -3.66 4.90
CA VAL A 128 1.55 -4.75 4.45
C VAL A 128 1.80 -6.03 5.24
N GLU A 129 3.02 -6.22 5.75
CA GLU A 129 3.38 -7.33 6.63
C GLU A 129 2.55 -7.33 7.94
N THR A 130 2.26 -6.15 8.50
CA THR A 130 1.33 -6.00 9.63
C THR A 130 -0.08 -6.40 9.22
N ASP A 131 -0.55 -5.90 8.07
CA ASP A 131 -1.91 -6.10 7.57
C ASP A 131 -2.22 -7.57 7.31
N ILE A 132 -1.34 -8.31 6.62
CA ILE A 132 -1.58 -9.74 6.37
C ILE A 132 -1.54 -10.60 7.64
N THR A 133 -1.00 -10.08 8.74
CA THR A 133 -0.86 -10.80 10.01
C THR A 133 -2.05 -10.53 10.95
N ILE A 134 -2.43 -9.25 11.12
CA ILE A 134 -3.46 -8.84 12.09
C ILE A 134 -4.48 -7.84 11.52
N GLY A 135 -4.46 -7.58 10.21
CA GLY A 135 -5.31 -6.58 9.54
C GLY A 135 -6.79 -6.84 9.72
N LEU A 136 -7.23 -8.11 9.73
CA LEU A 136 -8.63 -8.46 10.01
C LEU A 136 -9.07 -7.95 11.40
N TYR A 137 -8.25 -8.18 12.43
CA TYR A 137 -8.53 -7.70 13.78
C TYR A 137 -8.57 -6.16 13.83
N LEU A 138 -7.61 -5.49 13.19
CA LEU A 138 -7.56 -4.03 13.12
C LEU A 138 -8.76 -3.43 12.36
N ALA A 139 -9.21 -4.09 11.29
CA ALA A 139 -10.41 -3.71 10.54
C ALA A 139 -11.71 -3.90 11.33
N GLU A 140 -11.81 -4.94 12.16
CA GLU A 140 -12.94 -5.10 13.08
C GLU A 140 -12.92 -4.06 14.21
N LEU A 141 -11.73 -3.77 14.74
CA LEU A 141 -11.55 -2.75 15.76
C LEU A 141 -11.93 -1.35 15.24
N SER A 142 -11.50 -1.00 14.03
CA SER A 142 -11.82 0.29 13.41
C SER A 142 -13.31 0.48 13.22
N LYS A 143 -14.03 -0.56 12.77
CA LYS A 143 -15.50 -0.58 12.70
C LYS A 143 -16.16 -0.35 14.06
N LYS A 144 -15.69 -1.00 15.12
CA LYS A 144 -16.20 -0.82 16.50
C LYS A 144 -15.95 0.59 17.02
N LYS A 145 -14.88 1.25 16.56
CA LYS A 145 -14.48 2.59 16.95
C LYS A 145 -14.99 3.69 16.02
N ASN A 146 -15.75 3.33 14.99
CA ASN A 146 -16.27 4.25 13.97
C ASN A 146 -15.15 5.08 13.31
N VAL A 147 -14.01 4.44 13.04
CA VAL A 147 -12.87 5.03 12.33
C VAL A 147 -12.46 4.15 11.17
N VAL A 148 -11.51 4.65 10.37
CA VAL A 148 -11.04 3.99 9.16
C VAL A 148 -9.69 3.34 9.44
N TYR A 149 -9.58 2.07 9.07
CA TYR A 149 -8.32 1.36 8.89
C TYR A 149 -8.26 0.89 7.44
N SER A 150 -7.14 1.15 6.76
CA SER A 150 -6.91 0.65 5.40
C SER A 150 -5.41 0.53 5.13
N VAL A 151 -5.05 -0.39 4.23
CA VAL A 151 -3.75 -0.32 3.55
C VAL A 151 -3.73 0.94 2.68
N ALA A 152 -2.59 1.64 2.67
CA ALA A 152 -2.44 2.88 1.92
C ALA A 152 -2.40 2.64 0.40
N ASN A 153 -3.03 3.53 -0.36
CA ASN A 153 -2.99 3.49 -1.82
C ASN A 153 -1.55 3.74 -2.35
N GLY A 154 -1.21 3.10 -3.46
CA GLY A 154 0.06 3.23 -4.18
C GLY A 154 0.89 1.96 -4.24
N ASP A 155 0.70 1.03 -3.29
CA ASP A 155 1.33 -0.31 -3.31
C ASP A 155 0.48 -1.27 -4.15
N GLU A 156 1.11 -2.30 -4.73
CA GLU A 156 0.46 -3.19 -5.70
C GLU A 156 -0.85 -3.83 -5.22
N PRO A 157 -1.02 -4.28 -3.96
CA PRO A 157 -2.29 -4.87 -3.52
C PRO A 157 -3.49 -3.94 -3.68
N VAL A 158 -3.32 -2.65 -3.38
CA VAL A 158 -4.41 -1.66 -3.46
C VAL A 158 -4.69 -1.29 -4.91
N VAL A 159 -3.66 -1.12 -5.73
CA VAL A 159 -3.85 -0.83 -7.17
C VAL A 159 -4.45 -2.03 -7.91
N CYS A 160 -4.05 -3.26 -7.56
CA CYS A 160 -4.70 -4.48 -8.03
C CYS A 160 -6.19 -4.50 -7.67
N LYS A 161 -6.53 -4.11 -6.43
CA LYS A 161 -7.93 -4.04 -5.99
C LYS A 161 -8.73 -3.03 -6.82
N GLU A 162 -8.16 -1.88 -7.16
CA GLU A 162 -8.83 -0.90 -8.04
C GLU A 162 -9.13 -1.49 -9.42
N LEU A 163 -8.17 -2.22 -10.02
CA LEU A 163 -8.39 -2.91 -11.30
C LEU A 163 -9.41 -4.04 -11.20
N TYR A 164 -9.39 -4.79 -10.09
CA TYR A 164 -10.37 -5.83 -9.81
C TYR A 164 -11.78 -5.24 -9.71
N ASP A 165 -11.97 -4.19 -8.91
CA ASP A 165 -13.26 -3.51 -8.74
C ASP A 165 -13.77 -2.99 -10.10
N PHE A 166 -12.90 -2.35 -10.91
CA PHE A 166 -13.25 -1.91 -12.26
C PHE A 166 -13.69 -3.08 -13.17
N SER A 167 -13.00 -4.22 -13.10
CA SER A 167 -13.31 -5.41 -13.90
C SER A 167 -14.70 -5.98 -13.55
N ILE A 168 -15.02 -6.03 -12.26
CA ILE A 168 -16.33 -6.50 -11.77
C ILE A 168 -17.44 -5.50 -12.09
N ASP A 169 -17.21 -4.20 -11.87
CA ASP A 169 -18.21 -3.15 -12.11
C ASP A 169 -18.58 -3.02 -13.60
N THR A 170 -17.67 -3.42 -14.49
CA THR A 170 -17.91 -3.47 -15.95
C THR A 170 -18.49 -4.80 -16.44
N GLY A 171 -18.70 -5.77 -15.53
CA GLY A 171 -19.43 -7.00 -15.81
C GLY A 171 -18.58 -8.15 -16.38
N PHE A 172 -17.26 -8.06 -16.31
CA PHE A 172 -16.39 -9.15 -16.75
C PHE A 172 -16.25 -10.26 -15.69
N GLU A 173 -15.98 -11.48 -16.16
CA GLU A 173 -15.45 -12.54 -15.30
C GLU A 173 -13.95 -12.26 -15.04
N VAL A 174 -13.55 -12.18 -13.78
CA VAL A 174 -12.12 -12.02 -13.43
C VAL A 174 -11.44 -13.38 -13.43
N VAL A 175 -10.39 -13.51 -14.25
CA VAL A 175 -9.63 -14.76 -14.44
C VAL A 175 -8.41 -14.78 -13.54
N CYS A 176 -7.61 -13.73 -13.57
CA CYS A 176 -6.42 -13.59 -12.72
C CYS A 176 -6.15 -12.13 -12.41
N VAL A 177 -5.85 -11.80 -11.15
CA VAL A 177 -5.38 -10.46 -10.75
C VAL A 177 -4.03 -10.60 -10.08
N GLY A 178 -3.11 -9.69 -10.36
CA GLY A 178 -1.75 -9.88 -9.91
C GLY A 178 -0.81 -8.73 -10.20
N LYS A 179 0.47 -8.95 -9.89
CA LYS A 179 1.54 -8.00 -10.18
C LYS A 179 2.64 -8.58 -11.06
N GLY A 180 3.40 -7.68 -11.67
CA GLY A 180 4.68 -8.03 -12.28
C GLY A 180 5.82 -8.09 -11.28
N LYS A 181 6.82 -8.93 -11.57
CA LYS A 181 8.11 -8.97 -10.87
C LYS A 181 9.24 -8.89 -11.89
N ASN A 182 10.16 -7.94 -11.70
CA ASN A 182 11.33 -7.77 -12.58
C ASN A 182 12.64 -8.30 -11.99
N ASN A 183 12.70 -8.45 -10.67
CA ASN A 183 13.88 -9.01 -10.02
C ASN A 183 13.96 -10.51 -10.31
N PRO A 184 15.15 -11.05 -10.61
CA PRO A 184 15.37 -12.49 -10.56
C PRO A 184 14.86 -13.06 -9.24
N LEU A 185 14.25 -14.24 -9.27
CA LEU A 185 13.86 -14.94 -8.06
C LEU A 185 15.02 -15.80 -7.59
N ASP A 186 15.63 -15.40 -6.47
CA ASP A 186 16.63 -16.21 -5.76
C ASP A 186 16.23 -16.33 -4.30
N GLN A 187 15.60 -17.45 -3.96
CA GLN A 187 15.14 -17.76 -2.61
C GLN A 187 16.27 -17.90 -1.57
N LYS A 188 17.54 -17.93 -2.01
CA LYS A 188 18.71 -17.97 -1.11
C LYS A 188 19.32 -16.59 -0.90
N ALA A 189 18.77 -15.55 -1.53
CA ALA A 189 19.24 -14.19 -1.36
C ALA A 189 19.13 -13.76 0.11
N THR A 190 20.17 -13.11 0.60
CA THR A 190 20.23 -12.56 1.96
C THR A 190 20.60 -11.08 1.90
N PRO A 191 20.33 -10.30 2.97
CA PRO A 191 20.76 -8.92 3.04
C PRO A 191 22.28 -8.76 2.82
N ASP A 192 23.08 -9.72 3.29
CA ASP A 192 24.54 -9.71 3.12
C ASP A 192 24.96 -9.97 1.68
N SER A 193 24.33 -10.94 1.00
CA SER A 193 24.67 -11.27 -0.40
C SER A 193 24.33 -10.14 -1.38
N LEU A 194 23.37 -9.28 -1.02
CA LEU A 194 22.88 -8.18 -1.86
C LEU A 194 23.35 -6.79 -1.40
N LYS A 195 24.20 -6.72 -0.36
CA LYS A 195 24.63 -5.47 0.27
C LYS A 195 25.23 -4.46 -0.73
N ASP A 196 26.12 -4.91 -1.61
CA ASP A 196 26.78 -4.03 -2.58
C ASP A 196 25.82 -3.49 -3.63
N GLU A 197 24.88 -4.32 -4.09
CA GLU A 197 23.84 -3.89 -5.04
C GLU A 197 22.86 -2.91 -4.38
N ALA A 198 22.44 -3.20 -3.15
CA ALA A 198 21.56 -2.34 -2.38
C ALA A 198 22.19 -0.95 -2.15
N ASN A 199 23.48 -0.89 -1.81
CA ASN A 199 24.22 0.36 -1.66
C ASN A 199 24.26 1.16 -2.97
N LYS A 200 24.51 0.52 -4.11
CA LYS A 200 24.47 1.18 -5.44
C LYS A 200 23.09 1.76 -5.74
N LYS A 201 22.02 1.07 -5.33
CA LYS A 201 20.62 1.48 -5.47
C LYS A 201 20.15 2.45 -4.37
N LYS A 202 21.02 2.82 -3.41
CA LYS A 202 20.68 3.62 -2.22
C LYS A 202 19.47 3.05 -1.46
N MET A 203 19.46 1.73 -1.30
CA MET A 203 18.36 0.94 -0.78
C MET A 203 18.82 0.15 0.45
N ASN A 204 17.89 -0.15 1.36
CA ASN A 204 18.17 -1.08 2.47
C ASN A 204 18.40 -2.51 1.92
N PRO A 205 19.51 -3.20 2.27
CA PRO A 205 19.77 -4.56 1.80
C PRO A 205 18.70 -5.59 2.20
N LYS A 206 18.05 -5.42 3.35
CA LYS A 206 16.92 -6.26 3.79
C LYS A 206 15.73 -6.16 2.83
N MET A 207 15.47 -4.94 2.36
CA MET A 207 14.39 -4.68 1.41
C MET A 207 14.73 -5.24 0.03
N LEU A 208 15.97 -5.07 -0.45
CA LEU A 208 16.37 -5.69 -1.72
C LEU A 208 16.32 -7.21 -1.64
N ALA A 209 16.74 -7.81 -0.51
CA ALA A 209 16.64 -9.25 -0.30
C ALA A 209 15.20 -9.76 -0.37
N SER A 210 14.24 -9.09 0.30
CA SER A 210 12.83 -9.50 0.23
C SER A 210 12.21 -9.35 -1.17
N PHE A 211 12.76 -8.46 -1.99
CA PHE A 211 12.36 -8.33 -3.40
C PHE A 211 12.95 -9.44 -4.26
N VAL A 212 14.17 -9.90 -3.99
CA VAL A 212 14.84 -10.93 -4.77
C VAL A 212 14.36 -12.32 -4.37
N ASP A 213 14.24 -12.60 -3.07
CA ASP A 213 13.82 -13.92 -2.56
C ASP A 213 12.32 -14.22 -2.79
N GLY A 214 11.53 -13.20 -3.14
CA GLY A 214 10.11 -13.31 -3.45
C GLY A 214 9.19 -13.05 -2.26
N SER A 215 9.71 -12.87 -1.04
CA SER A 215 8.91 -12.65 0.17
C SER A 215 7.93 -11.49 0.00
N LYS A 216 8.38 -10.35 -0.54
CA LYS A 216 7.50 -9.18 -0.75
C LYS A 216 6.35 -9.49 -1.70
N THR A 217 6.60 -10.21 -2.79
CA THR A 217 5.55 -10.66 -3.72
C THR A 217 4.53 -11.55 -3.01
N MET A 218 4.98 -12.49 -2.17
CA MET A 218 4.07 -13.37 -1.42
C MET A 218 3.21 -12.58 -0.43
N ILE A 219 3.79 -11.61 0.26
CA ILE A 219 3.09 -10.72 1.21
C ILE A 219 2.01 -9.91 0.48
N GLU A 220 2.36 -9.26 -0.63
CA GLU A 220 1.43 -8.43 -1.39
C GLU A 220 0.28 -9.23 -2.01
N MET A 221 0.58 -10.39 -2.59
CA MET A 221 -0.45 -11.26 -3.18
C MET A 221 -1.35 -11.87 -2.11
N THR A 222 -0.84 -12.10 -0.89
CA THR A 222 -1.66 -12.48 0.26
C THR A 222 -2.60 -11.34 0.67
N ALA A 223 -2.10 -10.10 0.75
CA ALA A 223 -2.93 -8.93 1.06
C ALA A 223 -4.04 -8.74 0.01
N LEU A 224 -3.69 -8.84 -1.27
CA LEU A 224 -4.66 -8.80 -2.37
C LEU A 224 -5.71 -9.90 -2.22
N SER A 225 -5.28 -11.16 -2.12
CA SER A 225 -6.17 -12.34 -1.97
C SER A 225 -7.15 -12.17 -0.82
N ASN A 226 -6.69 -11.75 0.35
CA ASN A 226 -7.54 -11.44 1.51
C ASN A 226 -8.51 -10.28 1.25
N GLY A 227 -8.08 -9.25 0.53
CA GLY A 227 -8.85 -8.03 0.25
C GLY A 227 -9.95 -8.19 -0.81
N ILE A 228 -9.76 -9.08 -1.78
CA ILE A 228 -10.74 -9.33 -2.87
C ILE A 228 -11.45 -10.69 -2.75
N ASN A 229 -11.07 -11.50 -1.77
CA ASN A 229 -11.62 -12.84 -1.53
C ASN A 229 -11.45 -13.79 -2.73
N LEU A 230 -10.31 -13.70 -3.43
CA LEU A 230 -9.91 -14.66 -4.46
C LEU A 230 -8.77 -15.55 -3.95
N PRO A 231 -8.82 -16.88 -4.14
CA PRO A 231 -7.78 -17.77 -3.69
C PRO A 231 -6.51 -17.67 -4.56
N LEU A 232 -5.39 -18.13 -3.99
CA LEU A 232 -4.21 -18.49 -4.77
C LEU A 232 -4.48 -19.79 -5.53
N ASP A 233 -3.78 -20.00 -6.63
CA ASP A 233 -3.91 -21.25 -7.41
C ASP A 233 -3.19 -22.43 -6.73
N LYS A 234 -1.99 -22.17 -6.19
CA LYS A 234 -1.20 -23.13 -5.41
C LYS A 234 -0.27 -22.40 -4.45
N VAL A 235 0.31 -23.14 -3.50
CA VAL A 235 1.34 -22.60 -2.59
C VAL A 235 2.52 -22.06 -3.39
N GLY A 236 2.83 -20.78 -3.19
CA GLY A 236 3.89 -20.08 -3.93
C GLY A 236 3.46 -19.50 -5.29
N MET A 237 2.18 -19.66 -5.67
CA MET A 237 1.63 -19.21 -6.96
C MET A 237 2.32 -19.86 -8.17
N ASN A 238 1.88 -19.55 -9.40
CA ASN A 238 2.49 -20.10 -10.61
C ASN A 238 3.73 -19.33 -11.04
N GLY A 239 3.70 -18.00 -10.99
CA GLY A 239 4.85 -17.16 -11.30
C GLY A 239 5.46 -17.40 -12.69
N PRO A 240 4.69 -17.53 -13.79
CA PRO A 240 5.26 -17.76 -15.12
C PRO A 240 6.05 -16.55 -15.61
N ILE A 241 6.92 -16.77 -16.60
CA ILE A 241 7.46 -15.68 -17.42
C ILE A 241 6.40 -15.33 -18.46
N SER A 242 5.93 -14.09 -18.45
CA SER A 242 4.89 -13.61 -19.35
C SER A 242 4.95 -12.10 -19.47
N GLU A 243 5.09 -11.59 -20.69
CA GLU A 243 5.03 -10.15 -20.97
C GLU A 243 3.59 -9.66 -20.94
N VAL A 244 3.37 -8.35 -20.78
CA VAL A 244 2.02 -7.75 -20.70
C VAL A 244 1.09 -8.25 -21.82
N LYS A 245 1.59 -8.30 -23.05
CA LYS A 245 0.84 -8.75 -24.23
C LYS A 245 0.47 -10.23 -24.24
N ASP A 246 1.13 -11.06 -23.42
CA ASP A 246 1.00 -12.52 -23.41
C ASP A 246 0.30 -13.02 -22.12
N LEU A 247 -0.01 -12.12 -21.18
CA LEU A 247 -0.66 -12.46 -19.91
C LEU A 247 -2.00 -13.20 -20.14
N HIS A 248 -2.84 -12.67 -21.02
CA HIS A 248 -4.14 -13.25 -21.41
C HIS A 248 -4.05 -14.62 -22.11
N LYS A 249 -2.83 -15.06 -22.47
CA LYS A 249 -2.57 -16.39 -23.03
C LYS A 249 -1.90 -17.34 -22.03
N THR A 250 -1.32 -16.79 -20.96
CA THR A 250 -0.47 -17.53 -20.02
C THR A 250 -1.18 -17.80 -18.70
N LEU A 251 -1.69 -16.74 -18.06
CA LEU A 251 -2.35 -16.80 -16.75
C LEU A 251 -3.86 -16.98 -16.91
N ILE A 252 -4.22 -18.04 -17.63
CA ILE A 252 -5.60 -18.51 -17.88
C ILE A 252 -5.69 -20.00 -17.50
N PRO A 253 -6.90 -20.61 -17.50
CA PRO A 253 -7.04 -22.02 -17.17
C PRO A 253 -6.22 -22.96 -18.08
N GLU A 254 -5.70 -24.05 -17.52
CA GLU A 254 -4.94 -25.09 -18.24
C GLU A 254 -5.74 -25.68 -19.41
N LYS A 255 -7.06 -25.82 -19.27
CA LYS A 255 -7.96 -26.30 -20.34
C LYS A 255 -7.94 -25.41 -21.59
N ASP A 256 -7.55 -24.14 -21.42
CA ASP A 256 -7.46 -23.13 -22.48
C ASP A 256 -5.99 -22.84 -22.87
N GLY A 257 -5.03 -23.61 -22.34
CA GLY A 257 -3.61 -23.53 -22.69
C GLY A 257 -2.74 -22.70 -21.74
N GLY A 258 -3.32 -22.18 -20.65
CA GLY A 258 -2.57 -21.45 -19.62
C GLY A 258 -2.00 -22.33 -18.51
N VAL A 259 -1.70 -21.72 -17.36
CA VAL A 259 -1.06 -22.38 -16.20
C VAL A 259 -1.96 -22.48 -14.96
N LEU A 260 -3.15 -21.88 -14.97
CA LEU A 260 -4.03 -21.84 -13.80
C LEU A 260 -4.95 -23.06 -13.74
N SER A 261 -5.24 -23.55 -12.53
CA SER A 261 -6.22 -24.64 -12.36
C SER A 261 -7.65 -24.23 -12.72
N ASP A 262 -8.00 -22.95 -12.51
CA ASP A 262 -9.32 -22.37 -12.83
C ASP A 262 -9.24 -20.83 -12.91
N THR A 263 -10.37 -20.19 -13.22
CA THR A 263 -10.53 -18.72 -13.16
C THR A 263 -10.64 -18.21 -11.71
N GLY A 264 -10.59 -16.89 -11.52
CA GLY A 264 -10.66 -16.25 -10.21
C GLY A 264 -9.44 -16.57 -9.33
N ARG A 265 -8.23 -16.27 -9.80
CA ARG A 265 -6.98 -16.48 -9.06
C ARG A 265 -6.21 -15.21 -8.78
N VAL A 266 -5.43 -15.23 -7.71
CA VAL A 266 -4.33 -14.28 -7.50
C VAL A 266 -3.01 -14.96 -7.83
N ASP A 267 -2.23 -14.35 -8.71
CA ASP A 267 -0.93 -14.84 -9.14
C ASP A 267 0.02 -13.67 -9.47
N PHE A 268 1.24 -13.96 -9.89
CA PHE A 268 2.20 -12.96 -10.38
C PHE A 268 2.88 -13.45 -11.65
N ALA A 269 3.56 -12.57 -12.38
CA ALA A 269 4.36 -12.96 -13.54
C ALA A 269 5.71 -12.23 -13.57
N PHE A 270 6.70 -12.84 -14.21
CA PHE A 270 7.94 -12.17 -14.58
C PHE A 270 7.76 -11.52 -15.96
N GLY A 271 7.90 -10.20 -16.05
CA GLY A 271 7.68 -9.44 -17.30
C GLY A 271 6.89 -8.14 -17.13
N PRO A 272 5.68 -8.14 -16.52
CA PRO A 272 4.78 -6.99 -16.59
C PRO A 272 5.08 -5.90 -15.54
N ALA A 273 6.29 -5.87 -14.98
CA ALA A 273 6.67 -4.84 -14.01
C ALA A 273 7.41 -3.65 -14.67
N PRO A 274 7.30 -2.43 -14.11
CA PRO A 274 6.46 -2.08 -12.97
C PRO A 274 4.98 -2.07 -13.36
N GLY A 275 4.11 -2.59 -12.48
CA GLY A 275 2.68 -2.60 -12.73
C GLY A 275 1.93 -3.77 -12.09
N VAL A 276 0.61 -3.65 -12.20
CA VAL A 276 -0.39 -4.63 -11.81
C VAL A 276 -1.25 -4.99 -13.02
N PHE A 277 -1.94 -6.12 -12.98
CA PHE A 277 -2.82 -6.57 -14.06
C PHE A 277 -4.10 -7.20 -13.52
N SER A 278 -5.14 -7.16 -14.37
CA SER A 278 -6.36 -7.94 -14.24
C SER A 278 -6.65 -8.57 -15.60
N ILE A 279 -6.66 -9.90 -15.66
CA ILE A 279 -7.08 -10.67 -16.84
C ILE A 279 -8.56 -10.95 -16.66
N VAL A 280 -9.33 -10.62 -17.68
CA VAL A 280 -10.79 -10.65 -17.66
C VAL A 280 -11.30 -11.51 -18.79
N LYS A 281 -12.51 -12.05 -18.66
CA LYS A 281 -13.15 -12.84 -19.69
C LYS A 281 -14.55 -12.32 -19.99
N SER A 282 -14.90 -12.38 -21.27
CA SER A 282 -16.26 -12.15 -21.77
C SER A 282 -16.71 -13.34 -22.63
N ASP A 283 -17.99 -13.69 -22.56
CA ASP A 283 -18.65 -14.63 -23.45
C ASP A 283 -19.47 -13.95 -24.56
N SER A 284 -19.60 -12.62 -24.51
CA SER A 284 -20.30 -11.81 -25.50
C SER A 284 -19.42 -11.58 -26.74
N PRO A 285 -19.79 -12.08 -27.93
CA PRO A 285 -19.02 -11.87 -29.15
C PRO A 285 -18.82 -10.39 -29.49
N THR A 286 -19.82 -9.55 -29.18
CA THR A 286 -19.74 -8.09 -29.40
C THR A 286 -18.69 -7.44 -28.51
N VAL A 287 -18.61 -7.84 -27.24
CA VAL A 287 -17.60 -7.29 -26.31
C VAL A 287 -16.21 -7.79 -26.69
N ILE A 288 -16.08 -9.05 -27.12
CA ILE A 288 -14.81 -9.61 -27.60
C ILE A 288 -14.31 -8.83 -28.83
N GLU A 289 -15.16 -8.59 -29.82
CA GLU A 289 -14.82 -7.83 -31.02
C GLU A 289 -14.41 -6.38 -30.68
N GLU A 290 -15.12 -5.73 -29.75
CA GLU A 290 -14.79 -4.37 -29.30
C GLU A 290 -13.45 -4.31 -28.55
N MET A 291 -13.18 -5.27 -27.67
CA MET A 291 -11.91 -5.35 -26.93
C MET A 291 -10.72 -5.56 -27.88
N GLU A 292 -10.87 -6.41 -28.90
CA GLU A 292 -9.84 -6.60 -29.93
C GLU A 292 -9.63 -5.32 -30.74
N TYR A 293 -10.72 -4.65 -31.15
CA TYR A 293 -10.67 -3.36 -31.85
C TYR A 293 -9.95 -2.27 -31.03
N LEU A 294 -10.16 -2.24 -29.73
CA LEU A 294 -9.50 -1.33 -28.78
C LEU A 294 -8.06 -1.77 -28.41
N SER A 295 -7.53 -2.80 -29.06
CA SER A 295 -6.18 -3.34 -28.83
C SER A 295 -5.95 -3.88 -27.41
N MET A 296 -6.99 -4.44 -26.79
CA MET A 296 -6.93 -5.02 -25.43
C MET A 296 -6.46 -6.48 -25.41
N GLY A 297 -6.47 -7.18 -26.54
CA GLY A 297 -6.06 -8.59 -26.64
C GLY A 297 -6.95 -9.38 -27.58
N GLU A 298 -6.52 -10.59 -27.93
CA GLU A 298 -7.34 -11.55 -28.67
C GLU A 298 -8.21 -12.31 -27.67
N GLY A 299 -9.54 -12.26 -27.83
CA GLY A 299 -10.46 -12.88 -26.89
C GLY A 299 -10.37 -14.41 -26.82
N PRO A 300 -11.04 -15.05 -25.83
CA PRO A 300 -12.01 -14.43 -24.93
C PRO A 300 -11.42 -13.84 -23.63
N TYR A 301 -10.09 -13.87 -23.48
CA TYR A 301 -9.31 -13.49 -22.30
C TYR A 301 -8.56 -12.17 -22.49
#